data_AF-A0A564YX02-F1
#
_entry.id   AF-A0A564YX02-F1
#
_cell.length_a   1.000
_cell.length_b   1.000
_cell.length_c   1.000
_cell.angle_alpha   90.00
_cell.angle_beta   90.00
_cell.angle_gamma   90.00
#
_symmetry.space_group_name_H-M   'P 1'
#
loop_
_entity.id
_entity.type
_entity.pdbx_description
1 polymer ?
#
loop_
_entity_poly.entity_id
_entity_poly.type
_entity_poly.pdbx_seq_one_letter_code
_entity_poly.pdbx_strand_id
1 'polypeptide(L)'
;MKFRVRTNDSGSIDYFANTIQMLANLTKNCVLRIRKDNIVFIVQERSVQGGTEAWCELDQSSVFSECVCEGLSPEQDEILLEVIPEEILLCLRGINSTNAHGSGGNGIGLLTSQSNIAVGSSGVTLPRDQTTLRNFINTARSLKIKLVRRKTPCLALEVEQASISGRSRAVWHFIPVHIVPLRLWSDFEDS
;
A
#
# COMPACT_ATOMS: atom_id res chain seq x y z
N MET A 1 -5.71 -20.26 0.64
CA MET A 1 -4.83 -19.10 0.79
C MET A 1 -5.27 -18.12 1.87
N LYS A 2 -4.29 -17.59 2.57
CA LYS A 2 -4.41 -16.63 3.67
C LYS A 2 -3.13 -15.80 3.73
N PHE A 3 -3.27 -14.50 3.89
CA PHE A 3 -2.15 -13.58 4.05
C PHE A 3 -2.44 -12.59 5.17
N ARG A 4 -1.46 -12.39 6.06
CA ARG A 4 -1.48 -11.36 7.09
C ARG A 4 -0.06 -11.00 7.51
N VAL A 5 0.26 -9.72 7.49
CA VAL A 5 1.49 -9.16 8.06
C VAL A 5 1.18 -8.02 9.02
N ARG A 6 2.07 -7.77 9.98
CA ARG A 6 2.02 -6.63 10.89
C ARG A 6 3.41 -6.11 11.20
N THR A 7 3.52 -4.80 11.35
CA THR A 7 4.67 -4.12 11.95
C THR A 7 4.21 -3.04 12.91
N ASN A 8 5.05 -2.76 13.90
CA ASN A 8 4.93 -1.68 14.87
C ASN A 8 6.25 -0.88 14.98
N ASP A 9 7.23 -1.20 14.14
CA ASP A 9 8.48 -0.46 14.05
C ASP A 9 8.31 0.72 13.08
N SER A 10 8.63 1.92 13.55
CA SER A 10 8.45 3.14 12.75
C SER A 10 9.35 3.16 11.51
N GLY A 11 10.57 2.60 11.62
CA GLY A 11 11.49 2.51 10.48
C GLY A 11 10.96 1.60 9.37
N SER A 12 10.36 0.48 9.76
CA SER A 12 9.73 -0.47 8.85
C SER A 12 8.47 0.10 8.19
N ILE A 13 7.66 0.84 8.95
CA ILE A 13 6.49 1.55 8.40
C ILE A 13 6.93 2.61 7.37
N ASP A 14 7.96 3.39 7.70
CA ASP A 14 8.53 4.41 6.81
C ASP A 14 9.09 3.77 5.53
N TYR A 15 9.88 2.71 5.68
CA TYR A 15 10.43 1.95 4.56
C TYR A 15 9.35 1.39 3.64
N PHE A 16 8.31 0.77 4.21
CA PHE A 16 7.18 0.28 3.43
C PHE A 16 6.45 1.42 2.70
N ALA A 17 6.15 2.53 3.39
CA ALA A 17 5.41 3.63 2.79
C ALA A 17 6.17 4.33 1.66
N ASN A 18 7.50 4.52 1.80
CA ASN A 18 8.34 5.07 0.74
C ASN A 18 8.47 4.09 -0.44
N THR A 19 8.55 2.78 -0.18
CA THR A 19 8.53 1.75 -1.23
C THR A 19 7.25 1.83 -2.06
N ILE A 20 6.09 1.89 -1.39
CA ILE A 20 4.80 2.04 -2.07
C ILE A 20 4.72 3.36 -2.85
N GLN A 21 5.24 4.46 -2.30
CA GLN A 21 5.30 5.75 -2.99
C GLN A 21 6.17 5.69 -4.25
N MET A 22 7.31 5.02 -4.20
CA MET A 22 8.15 4.78 -5.37
C MET A 22 7.38 3.99 -6.43
N LEU A 23 6.75 2.87 -6.04
CA LEU A 23 5.99 2.02 -6.96
C LEU A 23 4.83 2.76 -7.63
N ALA A 24 4.11 3.60 -6.89
CA ALA A 24 3.03 4.42 -7.43
C ALA A 24 3.49 5.45 -8.46
N ASN A 25 4.73 5.92 -8.37
CA ASN A 25 5.34 6.79 -9.36
C ASN A 25 5.88 6.03 -10.59
N LEU A 26 6.09 4.71 -10.47
CA LEU A 26 6.64 3.88 -11.54
C LEU A 26 5.56 3.23 -12.40
N THR A 27 4.44 2.82 -11.82
CA THR A 27 3.40 2.09 -12.55
C THR A 27 1.99 2.32 -12.00
N LYS A 28 1.00 2.15 -12.88
CA LYS A 28 -0.42 2.17 -12.51
C LYS A 28 -0.85 0.89 -11.81
N ASN A 29 -0.32 -0.25 -12.24
CA ASN A 29 -0.60 -1.56 -11.66
C ASN A 29 0.68 -2.40 -11.59
N CYS A 30 0.73 -3.30 -10.62
CA CYS A 30 1.79 -4.28 -10.51
C CYS A 30 1.25 -5.58 -9.93
N VAL A 31 2.04 -6.64 -10.04
CA VAL A 31 1.74 -7.90 -9.37
C VAL A 31 2.48 -7.96 -8.05
N LEU A 32 1.72 -8.11 -6.98
CA LEU A 32 2.21 -8.41 -5.64
C LEU A 32 2.31 -9.93 -5.50
N ARG A 33 3.54 -10.44 -5.53
CA ARG A 33 3.88 -11.84 -5.25
C ARG A 33 4.24 -11.99 -3.77
N ILE A 34 3.54 -12.86 -3.07
CA ILE A 34 3.70 -13.08 -1.63
C ILE A 34 4.14 -14.53 -1.42
N ARG A 35 5.31 -14.72 -0.83
CA ARG A 35 5.81 -16.02 -0.37
C ARG A 35 5.86 -16.04 1.15
N LYS A 36 6.45 -17.08 1.75
CA LYS A 36 6.66 -17.14 3.21
C LYS A 36 7.72 -16.17 3.71
N ASP A 37 8.79 -16.01 2.95
CA ASP A 37 9.98 -15.28 3.39
C ASP A 37 10.07 -13.87 2.78
N ASN A 38 9.57 -13.69 1.55
CA ASN A 38 9.65 -12.41 0.84
C ASN A 38 8.32 -12.00 0.18
N ILE A 39 8.21 -10.70 -0.04
CA ILE A 39 7.17 -10.05 -0.82
C ILE A 39 7.86 -9.37 -2.00
N VAL A 40 7.36 -9.56 -3.21
CA VAL A 40 7.92 -8.96 -4.41
C VAL A 40 6.83 -8.20 -5.15
N PHE A 41 7.08 -6.92 -5.44
CA PHE A 41 6.28 -6.14 -6.38
C PHE A 41 6.91 -6.24 -7.76
N ILE A 42 6.19 -6.84 -8.69
CA ILE A 42 6.61 -7.09 -10.07
C ILE A 42 5.94 -6.04 -10.94
N VAL A 43 6.75 -5.09 -11.40
CA VAL A 43 6.34 -4.03 -12.33
C VAL A 43 6.62 -4.53 -13.73
N GLN A 44 5.57 -4.69 -14.53
CA GLN A 44 5.67 -5.01 -15.94
C GLN A 44 4.80 -4.03 -16.73
N GLU A 45 5.44 -3.04 -17.35
CA GLU A 45 4.78 -2.12 -18.25
C GLU A 45 5.16 -2.47 -19.69
N ARG A 46 4.23 -3.02 -20.47
CA ARG A 46 4.46 -3.24 -21.92
C ARG A 46 4.16 -1.97 -22.70
N SER A 47 5.16 -1.46 -23.40
CA SER A 47 5.01 -0.39 -24.39
C SER A 47 5.54 -0.84 -25.77
N VAL A 48 5.05 -0.20 -26.84
CA VAL A 48 5.37 -0.52 -28.24
C VAL A 48 6.86 -0.26 -28.57
N GLN A 49 7.55 0.57 -27.77
CA GLN A 49 8.97 0.92 -27.96
C GLN A 49 9.76 0.79 -26.64
N GLY A 50 9.72 -0.41 -26.04
CA GLY A 50 10.44 -0.70 -24.80
C GLY A 50 9.56 -0.50 -23.57
N GLY A 51 9.51 -1.52 -22.72
CA GLY A 51 8.76 -1.52 -21.47
C GLY A 51 9.67 -1.33 -20.27
N THR A 52 9.07 -1.00 -19.12
CA THR A 52 9.77 -1.07 -17.84
C THR A 52 9.47 -2.40 -17.19
N GLU A 53 10.52 -3.15 -16.85
CA GLU A 53 10.41 -4.32 -15.99
C GLU A 53 11.27 -4.10 -14.74
N ALA A 54 10.67 -4.26 -13.57
CA ALA A 54 11.36 -4.11 -12.30
C ALA A 54 10.77 -5.03 -11.24
N TRP A 55 11.66 -5.55 -10.40
CA TRP A 55 11.30 -6.33 -9.22
C TRP A 55 11.72 -5.54 -7.98
N CYS A 56 10.75 -5.26 -7.12
CA CYS A 56 10.99 -4.64 -5.83
C CYS A 56 10.72 -5.69 -4.74
N GLU A 57 11.80 -6.23 -4.18
CA GLU A 57 11.75 -7.25 -3.14
C GLU A 57 11.79 -6.62 -1.74
N LEU A 58 10.96 -7.16 -0.85
CA LEU A 58 10.90 -6.86 0.57
C LEU A 58 11.05 -8.17 1.35
N ASP A 59 12.10 -8.26 2.18
CA ASP A 59 12.24 -9.34 3.15
C ASP A 59 11.23 -9.15 4.27
N GLN A 60 10.28 -10.09 4.38
CA GLN A 60 9.18 -9.98 5.34
C GLN A 60 9.67 -9.99 6.78
N SER A 61 10.74 -10.74 7.07
CA SER A 61 11.28 -10.85 8.43
C SER A 61 11.94 -9.55 8.90
N SER A 62 12.42 -8.74 7.95
CA SER A 62 13.04 -7.44 8.23
C SER A 62 12.03 -6.32 8.43
N VAL A 63 10.86 -6.39 7.76
CA VAL A 63 9.85 -5.32 7.75
C VAL A 63 8.69 -5.61 8.72
N PHE A 64 8.31 -6.88 8.87
CA PHE A 64 7.10 -7.29 9.59
C PHE A 64 7.43 -8.20 10.77
N SER A 65 6.95 -7.82 11.95
CA SER A 65 7.11 -8.59 13.19
C SER A 65 6.13 -9.77 13.32
N GLU A 66 5.00 -9.74 12.60
CA GLU A 66 4.12 -10.89 12.43
C GLU A 66 3.93 -11.17 10.94
N CYS A 67 4.08 -12.43 10.51
CA CYS A 67 3.73 -12.88 9.16
C CYS A 67 2.97 -14.21 9.18
N VAL A 68 1.92 -14.29 8.36
CA VAL A 68 1.21 -15.50 8.01
C VAL A 68 1.00 -15.48 6.50
N CYS A 69 1.60 -16.44 5.80
CA CYS A 69 1.35 -16.70 4.39
C CYS A 69 1.05 -18.19 4.21
N GLU A 70 -0.11 -18.49 3.64
CA GLU A 70 -0.54 -19.82 3.24
C GLU A 70 -1.05 -19.70 1.80
N GLY A 71 -0.47 -20.42 0.85
CA GLY A 71 -0.90 -20.41 -0.54
C GLY A 71 -2.17 -21.23 -0.82
N LEU A 72 -2.30 -21.74 -2.03
CA LEU A 72 -3.43 -22.59 -2.43
C LEU A 72 -3.25 -24.02 -1.94
N SER A 73 -2.03 -24.55 -2.03
CA SER A 73 -1.64 -25.88 -1.57
C SER A 73 -0.17 -25.87 -1.11
N PRO A 74 0.35 -26.95 -0.49
CA PRO A 74 1.77 -27.05 -0.13
C PRO A 74 2.72 -26.92 -1.33
N GLU A 75 2.27 -27.32 -2.53
CA GLU A 75 3.02 -27.21 -3.78
C GLU A 75 2.91 -25.81 -4.40
N GLN A 76 1.87 -25.05 -4.05
CA GLN A 76 1.54 -23.73 -4.57
C GLN A 76 1.42 -22.75 -3.41
N ASP A 77 2.50 -22.63 -2.66
CA ASP A 77 2.55 -21.91 -1.39
C ASP A 77 2.92 -20.42 -1.53
N GLU A 78 2.42 -19.80 -2.60
CA GLU A 78 2.54 -18.38 -2.86
C GLU A 78 1.21 -17.80 -3.34
N ILE A 79 1.10 -16.48 -3.30
CA ILE A 79 -0.10 -15.74 -3.69
C ILE A 79 0.32 -14.60 -4.61
N LEU A 80 -0.26 -14.55 -5.82
CA LEU A 80 -0.08 -13.45 -6.76
C LEU A 80 -1.37 -12.63 -6.83
N LEU A 81 -1.25 -11.34 -6.58
CA LEU A 81 -2.35 -10.38 -6.61
C LEU A 81 -2.01 -9.24 -7.57
N GLU A 82 -2.94 -8.85 -8.44
CA GLU A 82 -2.83 -7.57 -9.13
C GLU A 82 -3.28 -6.46 -8.17
N VAL A 83 -2.43 -5.46 -8.01
CA VAL A 83 -2.65 -4.33 -7.11
C VAL A 83 -2.37 -3.01 -7.82
N ILE A 84 -3.01 -1.94 -7.35
CA ILE A 84 -2.76 -0.56 -7.78
C ILE A 84 -1.98 0.13 -6.66
N PRO A 85 -0.67 0.40 -6.82
CA PRO A 85 0.16 0.99 -5.76
C PRO A 85 -0.39 2.32 -5.24
N GLU A 86 -0.97 3.15 -6.11
CA GLU A 86 -1.57 4.44 -5.71
C GLU A 86 -2.72 4.25 -4.72
N GLU A 87 -3.54 3.20 -4.86
CA GLU A 87 -4.63 2.94 -3.90
C GLU A 87 -4.10 2.58 -2.51
N ILE A 88 -2.98 1.85 -2.45
CA ILE A 88 -2.28 1.55 -1.20
C ILE A 88 -1.72 2.83 -0.61
N LEU A 89 -1.07 3.64 -1.45
CA LEU A 89 -0.45 4.90 -1.04
C LEU A 89 -1.46 5.90 -0.47
N LEU A 90 -2.66 6.02 -1.05
CA LEU A 90 -3.72 6.88 -0.54
C LEU A 90 -4.15 6.48 0.88
N CYS A 91 -4.18 5.19 1.18
CA CYS A 91 -4.43 4.68 2.54
C CYS A 91 -3.30 5.10 3.50
N LEU A 92 -2.05 5.06 3.02
CA LEU A 92 -0.87 5.53 3.75
C LEU A 92 -0.74 7.06 3.81
N ARG A 93 -1.61 7.82 3.15
CA ARG A 93 -1.71 9.29 3.31
C ARG A 93 -2.85 9.68 4.25
N GLY A 94 -3.60 8.72 4.77
CA GLY A 94 -4.80 8.97 5.59
C GLY A 94 -5.97 9.55 4.78
N ILE A 95 -5.99 9.33 3.46
CA ILE A 95 -7.09 9.77 2.60
C ILE A 95 -8.19 8.70 2.64
N ASN A 96 -9.38 9.09 3.06
CA ASN A 96 -10.55 8.23 3.01
C ASN A 96 -11.08 8.19 1.58
N SER A 97 -10.98 7.05 0.89
CA SER A 97 -11.60 6.86 -0.42
C SER A 97 -13.13 6.92 -0.26
N THR A 98 -13.72 8.09 -0.49
CA THR A 98 -15.16 8.20 -0.71
C THR A 98 -15.45 7.71 -2.13
N ASN A 99 -16.28 6.67 -2.25
CA ASN A 99 -16.75 6.07 -3.50
C ASN A 99 -16.93 7.10 -4.64
N ALA A 100 -16.06 7.02 -5.66
CA ALA A 100 -16.25 7.78 -6.89
C ALA A 100 -17.16 6.97 -7.84
N HIS A 101 -18.43 7.36 -7.90
CA HIS A 101 -19.29 7.17 -9.07
C HIS A 101 -19.76 8.56 -9.50
N GLY A 102 -19.37 9.01 -10.69
CA GLY A 102 -19.98 10.16 -11.36
C GLY A 102 -19.03 11.31 -11.72
N SER A 103 -18.70 11.36 -13.02
CA SER A 103 -18.72 12.52 -13.92
C SER A 103 -18.32 13.92 -13.40
N GLY A 104 -17.23 14.45 -14.00
CA GLY A 104 -17.06 15.84 -14.46
C GLY A 104 -17.49 17.01 -13.57
N GLY A 105 -16.53 17.87 -13.20
CA GLY A 105 -16.83 19.21 -12.72
C GLY A 105 -15.67 19.89 -11.99
N ASN A 106 -15.23 21.03 -12.52
CA ASN A 106 -14.34 21.97 -11.84
C ASN A 106 -14.91 22.42 -10.48
N GLY A 107 -14.02 22.55 -9.50
CA GLY A 107 -14.16 23.55 -8.43
C GLY A 107 -14.73 23.08 -7.09
N ILE A 108 -13.90 23.29 -6.07
CA ILE A 108 -14.24 23.80 -4.72
C ILE A 108 -15.34 23.07 -3.94
N GLY A 109 -14.88 22.39 -2.89
CA GLY A 109 -15.66 22.24 -1.66
C GLY A 109 -15.33 20.97 -0.88
N LEU A 110 -14.54 21.08 0.19
CA LEU A 110 -14.98 20.54 1.49
C LEU A 110 -14.16 21.14 2.65
N LEU A 111 -14.88 21.87 3.50
CA LEU A 111 -14.48 22.26 4.84
C LEU A 111 -14.43 21.01 5.71
N THR A 112 -13.27 20.66 6.28
CA THR A 112 -13.22 20.04 7.63
C THR A 112 -11.90 20.40 8.32
N SER A 113 -12.06 20.94 9.54
CA SER A 113 -11.11 21.14 10.63
C SER A 113 -9.70 21.66 10.32
N GLN A 114 -9.54 22.95 10.61
CA GLN A 114 -8.25 23.56 10.96
C GLN A 114 -7.50 22.68 11.97
N SER A 115 -6.35 22.16 11.56
CA SER A 115 -5.24 21.92 12.47
C SER A 115 -4.10 22.83 12.01
N ASN A 116 -4.05 24.02 12.60
CA ASN A 116 -2.85 24.86 12.55
C ASN A 116 -1.73 24.10 13.27
N ILE A 117 -0.72 23.67 12.52
CA ILE A 117 0.64 23.54 13.05
C ILE A 117 1.52 24.38 12.13
N ALA A 118 1.69 25.63 12.53
CA ALA A 118 2.75 26.49 12.02
C ALA A 118 3.86 26.52 13.07
N VAL A 119 5.02 25.92 12.76
CA VAL A 119 6.31 26.37 13.31
C VAL A 119 7.42 26.05 12.30
N GLY A 120 8.10 27.10 11.82
CA GLY A 120 9.56 27.11 11.73
C GLY A 120 10.26 26.58 10.48
N SER A 121 10.57 27.53 9.60
CA SER A 121 11.82 27.66 8.81
C SER A 121 12.03 26.88 7.51
N SER A 122 12.48 27.70 6.54
CA SER A 122 13.09 27.38 5.24
C SER A 122 12.14 26.90 4.14
N GLY A 123 11.84 27.84 3.24
CA GLY A 123 10.97 27.67 2.08
C GLY A 123 11.46 26.57 1.14
N VAL A 124 10.72 25.47 1.13
CA VAL A 124 10.52 24.59 -0.01
C VAL A 124 9.03 24.23 0.03
N THR A 125 8.24 24.74 -0.91
CA THR A 125 6.85 24.27 -1.06
C THR A 125 6.91 22.85 -1.63
N LEU A 126 6.97 21.86 -0.74
CA LEU A 126 6.89 20.46 -1.15
C LEU A 126 5.50 20.20 -1.74
N PRO A 127 5.39 19.36 -2.78
CA PRO A 127 4.09 18.99 -3.32
C PRO A 127 3.19 18.44 -2.20
N ARG A 128 1.91 18.83 -2.23
CA ARG A 128 0.88 18.54 -1.20
C ARG A 128 0.80 17.05 -0.82
N ASP A 129 1.21 16.16 -1.72
CA ASP A 129 1.19 14.71 -1.54
C ASP A 129 2.36 14.15 -0.71
N GLN A 130 3.47 14.88 -0.63
CA GLN A 130 4.64 14.48 0.15
C GLN A 130 4.49 14.85 1.63
N THR A 131 3.74 15.90 1.93
CA THR A 131 3.49 16.33 3.32
C THR A 131 2.53 15.40 4.04
N THR A 132 1.53 14.84 3.34
CA THR A 132 0.56 13.89 3.92
C THR A 132 1.19 12.56 4.27
N LEU A 133 2.07 12.01 3.41
CA LEU A 133 2.82 10.79 3.68
C LEU A 133 3.77 10.97 4.88
N ARG A 134 4.52 12.08 4.94
CA ARG A 134 5.37 12.39 6.10
C ARG A 134 4.59 12.48 7.40
N ASN A 135 3.41 13.10 7.37
CA ASN A 135 2.54 13.17 8.54
C ASN A 135 2.04 11.78 8.96
N PHE A 136 1.69 10.92 8.00
CA PHE A 136 1.36 9.52 8.28
C PHE A 136 2.52 8.81 8.97
N ILE A 137 3.74 8.87 8.42
CA ILE A 137 4.91 8.19 9.00
C ILE A 137 5.14 8.65 10.44
N ASN A 138 5.06 9.96 10.68
CA ASN A 138 5.29 10.55 12.01
C ASN A 138 4.22 10.16 13.06
N THR A 139 3.03 9.76 12.61
CA THR A 139 1.89 9.46 13.50
C THR A 139 1.57 7.97 13.57
N ALA A 140 2.00 7.18 12.58
CA ALA A 140 1.75 5.75 12.52
C ALA A 140 2.47 5.00 13.65
N ARG A 141 1.72 4.15 14.34
CA ARG A 141 2.20 3.30 15.45
C ARG A 141 2.21 1.83 15.08
N SER A 142 1.29 1.41 14.22
CA SER A 142 1.26 0.05 13.70
C SER A 142 0.60 0.02 12.33
N LEU A 143 1.13 -0.83 11.47
CA LEU A 143 0.57 -1.16 10.16
C LEU A 143 0.33 -2.66 10.13
N LYS A 144 -0.88 -3.05 9.69
CA LYS A 144 -1.22 -4.44 9.45
C LYS A 144 -1.93 -4.58 8.12
N ILE A 145 -1.50 -5.57 7.34
CA ILE A 145 -2.03 -5.83 6.01
C ILE A 145 -2.53 -7.26 6.00
N LYS A 146 -3.72 -7.51 5.46
CA LYS A 146 -4.27 -8.87 5.37
C LYS A 146 -5.12 -9.05 4.12
N LEU A 147 -5.08 -10.23 3.53
CA LEU A 147 -5.99 -10.61 2.45
C LEU A 147 -7.32 -11.05 3.05
N VAL A 148 -8.42 -10.43 2.62
CA VAL A 148 -9.77 -10.69 3.11
C VAL A 148 -10.67 -11.12 1.96
N ARG A 149 -11.46 -12.17 2.18
CA ARG A 149 -12.50 -12.60 1.25
C ARG A 149 -13.82 -11.89 1.58
N ARG A 150 -14.25 -10.98 0.72
CA ARG A 150 -15.61 -10.42 0.72
C ARG A 150 -16.32 -10.83 -0.58
N LYS A 151 -17.26 -10.02 -1.08
CA LYS A 151 -17.80 -10.21 -2.45
C LYS A 151 -16.70 -10.12 -3.52
N THR A 152 -15.73 -9.23 -3.29
CA THR A 152 -14.47 -9.12 -4.02
C THR A 152 -13.33 -9.37 -3.03
N PRO A 153 -12.23 -10.05 -3.42
CA PRO A 153 -11.02 -10.10 -2.61
C PRO A 153 -10.50 -8.69 -2.32
N CYS A 154 -10.08 -8.43 -1.08
CA CYS A 154 -9.53 -7.14 -0.70
C CYS A 154 -8.22 -7.31 0.05
N LEU A 155 -7.25 -6.43 -0.23
CA LEU A 155 -6.14 -6.15 0.65
C LEU A 155 -6.60 -5.15 1.71
N ALA A 156 -6.75 -5.62 2.94
CA ALA A 156 -7.21 -4.81 4.05
C ALA A 156 -6.03 -4.27 4.86
N LEU A 157 -5.93 -2.95 4.95
CA LEU A 157 -4.90 -2.24 5.71
C LEU A 157 -5.52 -1.67 6.99
N GLU A 158 -5.01 -2.07 8.14
CA GLU A 158 -5.28 -1.48 9.45
C GLU A 158 -4.08 -0.62 9.84
N VAL A 159 -4.33 0.68 9.98
CA VAL A 159 -3.33 1.65 10.40
C VAL A 159 -3.73 2.19 11.76
N GLU A 160 -2.88 1.98 12.76
CA GLU A 160 -2.99 2.64 14.05
C GLU A 160 -2.18 3.94 14.03
N GLN A 161 -2.80 5.07 14.36
CA GLN A 161 -2.17 6.38 14.39
C GLN A 161 -2.34 7.08 15.74
N ALA A 162 -1.33 7.86 16.12
CA ALA A 162 -1.42 8.81 17.22
C ALA A 162 -2.49 9.86 16.93
N SER A 163 -3.30 10.18 17.94
CA SER A 163 -4.32 11.23 17.87
C SER A 163 -3.99 12.38 18.80
N ILE A 164 -4.39 13.59 18.40
CA ILE A 164 -4.41 14.79 19.26
C ILE A 164 -5.21 14.59 20.56
N SER A 165 -6.14 13.63 20.59
CA SER A 165 -6.94 13.29 21.78
C SER A 165 -6.19 12.43 22.80
N GLY A 166 -4.93 12.08 22.54
CA GLY A 166 -4.12 11.21 23.39
C GLY A 166 -4.46 9.71 23.30
N ARG A 167 -5.51 9.32 22.56
CA ARG A 167 -5.89 7.92 22.31
C ARG A 167 -5.58 7.54 20.86
N SER A 168 -4.85 6.46 20.63
CA SER A 168 -4.64 5.94 19.28
C SER A 168 -5.95 5.62 18.58
N ARG A 169 -6.00 5.82 17.26
CA ARG A 169 -7.13 5.42 16.41
C ARG A 169 -6.66 4.41 15.38
N ALA A 170 -7.42 3.34 15.19
CA ALA A 170 -7.21 2.38 14.12
C ALA A 170 -8.18 2.65 12.98
N VAL A 171 -7.68 2.79 11.76
CA VAL A 171 -8.47 2.99 10.55
C VAL A 171 -8.28 1.78 9.64
N TRP A 172 -9.39 1.27 9.10
CA TRP A 172 -9.38 0.16 8.15
C TRP A 172 -9.66 0.66 6.74
N HIS A 173 -8.77 0.33 5.81
CA HIS A 173 -8.96 0.53 4.38
C HIS A 173 -9.08 -0.84 3.71
N PHE A 174 -10.00 -0.96 2.74
CA PHE A 174 -10.21 -2.19 1.99
C PHE A 174 -10.01 -1.91 0.51
N ILE A 175 -8.89 -2.37 -0.03
CA ILE A 175 -8.48 -2.15 -1.41
C ILE A 175 -8.90 -3.39 -2.21
N PRO A 176 -9.81 -3.30 -3.19
CA PRO A 176 -10.12 -4.41 -4.07
C PRO A 176 -8.87 -4.91 -4.79
N VAL A 177 -8.69 -6.22 -4.89
CA VAL A 177 -7.56 -6.82 -5.60
C VAL A 177 -8.05 -7.97 -6.47
N HIS A 178 -7.31 -8.24 -7.54
CA HIS A 178 -7.54 -9.41 -8.38
C HIS A 178 -6.53 -10.50 -8.04
N ILE A 179 -7.03 -11.72 -7.87
CA ILE A 179 -6.17 -12.89 -7.69
C ILE A 179 -5.70 -13.31 -9.07
N VAL A 180 -4.39 -13.37 -9.29
CA VAL A 180 -3.81 -13.80 -10.56
C VAL A 180 -4.07 -15.31 -10.72
N PRO A 181 -4.78 -15.76 -11.77
CA PRO A 181 -4.99 -17.17 -12.04
C PRO A 181 -3.67 -17.91 -12.25
N LEU A 182 -3.56 -19.13 -11.72
CA LEU A 182 -2.34 -19.96 -11.78
C LEU A 182 -1.74 -20.08 -13.19
N ARG A 183 -2.59 -20.19 -14.21
CA ARG A 183 -2.17 -20.30 -15.62
C ARG A 183 -1.37 -19.09 -16.15
N LEU A 184 -1.37 -17.96 -15.44
CA LEU A 184 -0.64 -16.75 -15.81
C LEU A 184 0.64 -16.55 -14.98
N TRP A 185 0.93 -17.45 -14.03
CA TRP A 185 2.06 -17.24 -13.12
C TRP A 185 3.42 -17.28 -13.82
N SER A 186 3.54 -18.04 -14.91
CA SER A 186 4.75 -18.10 -15.74
C SER A 186 5.15 -16.74 -16.32
N ASP A 187 4.21 -15.81 -16.45
CA ASP A 187 4.48 -14.46 -16.97
C ASP A 187 5.25 -13.59 -15.95
N PHE A 188 5.33 -14.03 -14.69
CA PHE A 188 5.90 -13.31 -13.55
C PHE A 188 7.06 -14.07 -12.89
N GLU A 189 7.63 -15.06 -13.58
CA GLU A 189 8.87 -15.69 -13.17
C GLU A 189 10.06 -14.77 -13.50
N ASP A 190 11.09 -14.82 -12.66
CA ASP A 190 12.30 -14.04 -12.86
C ASP A 190 12.99 -14.58 -14.13
N SER A 191 13.16 -13.73 -15.15
CA SER A 191 13.77 -14.09 -16.44
C SER A 191 15.26 -14.38 -16.33
#